data_AF-A0A350PC12-F1
#
_entry.id   AF-A0A350PC12-F1
#
_cell.length_a   1.000
_cell.length_b   1.000
_cell.length_c   1.000
_cell.angle_alpha   90.00
_cell.angle_beta   90.00
_cell.angle_gamma   90.00
#
_symmetry.space_group_name_H-M   'P 1'
#
loop_
_entity.id
_entity.type
_entity.pdbx_description
1 polymer ?
#
loop_
_entity_poly.entity_id
_entity_poly.type
_entity_poly.pdbx_seq_one_letter_code
_entity_poly.pdbx_strand_id
1 'polypeptide(L)' 'IREKKPLDLAIIKGKGWAHYMSHYDKRLVHVKKGSSWYILNEPPNEKGEYRLFYPSKLFFGQVIWVPREHFSIIQ' A
#
# COMPACT_ATOMS: atom_id res chain seq x y z
N ILE A 1 7.33 23.62 -4.64
CA ILE A 1 6.07 22.84 -4.71
C ILE A 1 6.45 21.48 -5.26
N ARG A 2 6.44 20.39 -4.46
CA ARG A 2 6.76 19.06 -4.99
C ARG A 2 5.70 18.72 -6.04
N GLU A 3 6.12 18.57 -7.29
CA GLU A 3 5.28 18.07 -8.37
C GLU A 3 4.60 16.79 -7.87
N LYS A 4 3.26 16.83 -7.78
CA LYS A 4 2.47 15.65 -7.42
C LYS A 4 2.63 14.62 -8.53
N LYS A 5 3.67 13.78 -8.45
CA LYS A 5 3.67 12.53 -9.20
C LYS A 5 2.40 11.78 -8.79
N PRO A 6 1.58 11.32 -9.74
CA PRO A 6 0.23 10.82 -9.43
C PRO A 6 0.26 9.59 -8.52
N LEU A 7 1.34 8.80 -8.54
CA LEU A 7 1.54 7.63 -7.69
C LEU A 7 3.03 7.43 -7.41
N ASP A 8 3.45 7.54 -6.15
CA ASP A 8 4.79 7.14 -5.73
C ASP A 8 4.84 5.62 -5.56
N LEU A 9 5.86 4.96 -6.11
CA LEU A 9 6.02 3.51 -5.99
C LEU A 9 6.69 3.18 -4.64
N ALA A 10 6.25 2.13 -3.99
CA ALA A 10 6.83 1.61 -2.76
C ALA A 10 7.13 0.12 -2.86
N ILE A 11 8.27 -0.28 -2.31
CA ILE A 11 8.62 -1.69 -2.09
C ILE A 11 8.40 -2.04 -0.63
N ILE A 12 7.70 -3.15 -0.41
CA ILE A 12 7.56 -3.75 0.92
C ILE A 12 8.88 -4.42 1.33
N LYS A 13 9.43 -4.03 2.48
CA LYS A 13 10.72 -4.53 2.99
C LYS A 13 10.65 -5.92 3.61
N GLY A 14 9.49 -6.28 4.16
CA GLY A 14 9.29 -7.50 4.95
C GLY A 14 8.12 -8.36 4.48
N LYS A 15 8.00 -9.57 5.03
CA LYS A 15 6.74 -10.33 4.98
C LYS A 15 5.90 -9.90 6.18
N GLY A 16 4.60 -9.75 6.00
CA GLY A 16 3.73 -9.32 7.08
C GLY A 16 2.26 -9.47 6.73
N TRP A 17 1.40 -9.12 7.68
CA TRP A 17 -0.03 -9.07 7.46
C TRP A 17 -0.46 -7.62 7.33
N ALA A 18 -1.42 -7.37 6.44
CA ALA A 18 -2.06 -6.06 6.31
C ALA A 18 -3.56 -6.23 6.12
N HIS A 19 -4.32 -5.16 6.39
CA HIS A 19 -5.75 -5.16 6.17
C HIS A 19 -6.04 -4.87 4.70
N TYR A 20 -6.40 -5.91 3.95
CA TYR A 20 -7.01 -5.77 2.63
C TYR A 20 -8.33 -5.03 2.76
N MET A 21 -8.51 -4.01 1.94
CA MET A 21 -9.71 -3.20 1.86
C MET A 21 -10.21 -3.21 0.43
N SER A 22 -11.31 -3.93 0.19
CA SER A 22 -12.11 -3.81 -1.01
C SER A 22 -13.45 -3.13 -0.70
N HIS A 23 -14.20 -2.76 -1.74
CA HIS A 23 -15.56 -2.23 -1.58
C HIS A 23 -16.50 -3.20 -0.82
N TYR A 24 -16.22 -4.51 -0.83
CA TYR A 24 -17.12 -5.54 -0.32
C TYR A 24 -16.58 -6.30 0.89
N ASP A 25 -15.26 -6.27 1.11
CA ASP A 25 -14.61 -7.17 2.05
C ASP A 25 -13.35 -6.55 2.65
N LYS A 26 -13.18 -6.75 3.96
CA LYS A 26 -12.03 -6.36 4.76
C LYS A 26 -11.41 -7.62 5.36
N ARG A 27 -10.27 -8.07 4.84
CA ARG A 27 -9.59 -9.30 5.31
C ARG A 27 -8.14 -9.02 5.65
N LEU A 28 -7.54 -9.83 6.52
CA LEU A 28 -6.09 -9.85 6.65
C LEU A 28 -5.49 -10.55 5.43
N VAL A 29 -4.51 -9.92 4.79
CA VAL A 29 -3.76 -10.49 3.67
C VAL A 29 -2.28 -10.50 3.96
N HIS A 30 -1.62 -11.54 3.45
CA HIS A 30 -0.17 -11.66 3.55
C HIS A 30 0.49 -10.79 2.48
N VAL A 31 1.27 -9.80 2.93
CA VAL A 31 2.06 -8.93 2.07
C VAL A 31 3.43 -9.56 1.87
N LYS A 32 3.79 -9.78 0.61
CA LYS A 32 5.05 -10.42 0.24
C LYS A 32 6.18 -9.40 0.19
N LYS A 33 7.31 -9.71 0.83
CA LYS A 33 8.56 -8.94 0.69
C LYS A 33 8.92 -8.76 -0.79
N GLY A 34 9.36 -7.55 -1.15
CA GLY A 34 9.78 -7.21 -2.50
C GLY A 34 8.62 -6.95 -3.48
N SER A 35 7.37 -7.00 -3.02
CA SER A 35 6.25 -6.58 -3.85
C SER A 35 6.23 -5.06 -3.99
N SER A 36 5.95 -4.61 -5.22
CA SER A 36 5.81 -3.20 -5.56
C SER A 36 4.35 -2.78 -5.46
N TRP A 37 4.09 -1.71 -4.73
CA TRP A 37 2.77 -1.13 -4.48
C TRP A 37 2.83 0.36 -4.76
N TYR A 38 1.70 0.99 -5.02
CA TYR A 38 1.60 2.43 -5.18
C TYR A 38 1.12 3.06 -3.88
N ILE A 39 1.81 4.08 -3.38
CA ILE A 39 1.33 4.87 -2.26
C ILE A 39 0.20 5.75 -2.79
N LEU A 40 -0.98 5.64 -2.17
CA LEU A 40 -2.06 6.58 -2.43
C LEU A 40 -1.68 7.93 -1.83
N ASN A 41 -1.93 9.01 -2.57
CA ASN A 41 -1.61 10.39 -2.14
C ASN A 41 -2.61 10.89 -1.08
N GLU A 42 -2.64 10.19 0.04
CA GLU A 42 -3.51 10.42 1.19
C GLU A 42 -2.65 10.47 2.46
N PRO A 43 -3.03 11.27 3.47
CA PRO A 43 -2.34 11.26 4.74
C PRO A 43 -2.45 9.88 5.41
N PRO A 44 -1.46 9.49 6.25
CA PRO A 44 -1.55 8.26 7.03
C PRO A 44 -2.74 8.29 8.00
N ASN A 45 -3.22 7.11 8.41
CA ASN A 45 -4.31 7.02 9.40
C ASN A 45 -3.82 7.40 10.83
N GLU A 46 -4.74 7.36 11.80
CA GLU A 46 -4.47 7.62 13.22
C GLU A 46 -3.36 6.75 13.82
N LYS A 47 -3.04 5.60 13.20
CA LYS A 47 -1.96 4.68 13.60
C LYS A 47 -0.64 4.94 12.89
N GLY A 48 -0.56 5.95 12.01
CA GLY A 48 0.63 6.24 11.20
C GLY A 48 0.82 5.31 9.99
N GLU A 49 -0.20 4.52 9.62
CA GLU A 49 -0.14 3.60 8.50
C GLU A 49 -0.50 4.30 7.18
N TYR A 50 0.16 3.92 6.10
CA TYR A 50 -0.08 4.45 4.76
C TYR A 50 -0.94 3.50 3.94
N ARG A 51 -1.81 4.05 3.08
CA ARG A 51 -2.55 3.25 2.11
C ARG A 51 -1.68 2.94 0.90
N LEU A 52 -1.48 1.65 0.66
CA LEU A 52 -0.77 1.12 -0.50
C LEU A 52 -1.75 0.38 -1.39
N PHE A 53 -1.69 0.65 -2.68
CA PHE A 53 -2.50 0.04 -3.71
C PHE A 53 -1.67 -0.90 -4.58
N TYR A 54 -2.14 -2.14 -4.72
CA TYR A 54 -1.61 -3.10 -5.67
C TYR A 54 -2.65 -3.37 -6.75
N PRO A 55 -2.35 -3.09 -8.02
CA PRO A 55 -3.21 -3.52 -9.11
C PRO A 55 -3.12 -5.05 -9.19
N SER A 56 -4.13 -5.75 -8.66
CA SER A 56 -4.28 -7.19 -8.89
C SER A 56 -5.16 -7.43 -10.12
N LYS A 57 -5.40 -8.70 -10.48
CA LYS A 57 -6.03 -9.14 -11.74
C LYS A 57 -7.17 -8.22 -12.21
N LEU A 58 -7.19 -7.93 -13.52
CA LEU A 58 -8.18 -7.30 -14.42
C LEU A 58 -9.34 -6.43 -13.89
N PHE A 59 -9.93 -6.71 -12.71
CA PHE A 59 -11.06 -5.99 -12.13
C PHE A 59 -10.95 -5.73 -10.62
N PHE A 60 -9.85 -6.11 -9.95
CA PHE A 60 -9.70 -5.96 -8.50
C PHE A 60 -8.35 -5.35 -8.14
N GLY A 61 -8.38 -4.14 -7.58
CA GLY A 61 -7.24 -3.59 -6.85
C GLY A 61 -7.22 -4.07 -5.40
N GLN A 62 -6.04 -4.20 -4.81
CA GLN A 62 -5.88 -4.43 -3.39
C GLN A 62 -5.40 -3.15 -2.74
N VAL A 63 -6.12 -2.68 -1.71
CA VAL A 63 -5.64 -1.60 -0.85
C VAL A 63 -5.28 -2.21 0.49
N ILE A 64 -4.12 -1.85 1.02
CA ILE A 64 -3.66 -2.27 2.34
C ILE A 64 -3.16 -1.09 3.16
N TRP A 65 -3.29 -1.18 4.49
CA TRP A 65 -2.64 -0.27 5.44
C TRP A 65 -1.29 -0.84 5.87
N VAL A 66 -0.21 -0.07 5.74
CA VAL A 66 1.15 -0.52 6.11
C VAL A 66 1.88 0.57 6.89
N PRO A 67 2.49 0.23 8.03
CA PRO A 67 3.35 1.15 8.77
C PRO A 67 4.54 1.66 7.92
N ARG A 68 4.96 2.90 8.16
CA ARG A 68 6.02 3.55 7.36
C ARG A 68 7.33 2.78 7.34
N GLU A 69 7.69 2.15 8.45
CA GLU A 69 8.90 1.35 8.62
C GLU A 69 8.97 0.13 7.68
N HIS A 70 7.82 -0.41 7.27
CA HIS A 70 7.71 -1.65 6.51
C HIS A 70 7.84 -1.48 4.99
N PHE A 71 8.00 -0.25 4.49
CA PHE A 71 8.21 -0.01 3.06
C PHE A 71 9.26 1.07 2.77
N SER A 72 9.78 1.06 1.53
CA SER A 72 10.67 2.08 0.98
C SER A 72 10.04 2.69 -0.26
N ILE A 73 10.13 4.00 -0.43
CA ILE A 73 9.68 4.70 -1.64
C ILE A 73 10.77 4.56 -2.70
N ILE A 74 10.41 4.18 -3.92
CA ILE A 74 11.27 4.27 -5.10
C ILE A 74 10.82 5.46 -5.94
N GLN A 75 11.75 6.34 -6.30
CA GLN A 75 11.48 7.55 -7.10
C GLN A 75 11.67 7.34 -8.60
#